data_AF-A0A0X8GKD1-F1
#
_entry.id   AF-A0A0X8GKD1-F1
#
_cell.length_a   1.000
_cell.length_b   1.000
_cell.length_c   1.000
_cell.angle_alpha   90.00
_cell.angle_beta   90.00
_cell.angle_gamma   90.00
#
_symmetry.space_group_name_H-M   'P 1'
#
loop_
_entity.id
_entity.type
_entity.pdbx_description
1 polymer ?
#
loop_
_entity_poly.entity_id
_entity_poly.type
_entity_poly.pdbx_seq_one_letter_code
_entity_poly.pdbx_strand_id
1 'polypeptide(L)'
;MRNMPYANFKVSTADLIFAISTKPESELAEILGTNPRQINKWQTGLEPIPRSIYLLARFYVNGIVPFGEWKDWTLAEQSIIPPHGNKKACARMEEVLFIDHYRKDRMLCNSQYTLIESLIKQRNFYKNQCGLEAKYGLMLATVFREKDPPTPMTQSY
;
A
#
# COMPACT_ATOMS: atom_id res chain seq x y z
N MET A 1 -30.22 -27.08 33.23
CA MET A 1 -29.15 -27.54 32.32
C MET A 1 -28.64 -26.34 31.55
N ARG A 2 -27.32 -26.10 31.51
CA ARG A 2 -26.73 -24.99 30.75
C ARG A 2 -26.74 -25.41 29.28
N ASN A 3 -27.49 -24.74 28.41
CA ASN A 3 -27.45 -25.06 26.99
C ASN A 3 -26.09 -24.64 26.42
N MET A 4 -25.53 -25.46 25.54
CA MET A 4 -24.25 -25.16 24.89
C MET A 4 -24.45 -24.17 23.74
N PRO A 5 -23.45 -23.33 23.43
CA PRO A 5 -23.47 -22.47 22.25
C PRO A 5 -23.67 -23.31 20.99
N TYR A 6 -24.54 -22.85 20.09
CA TYR A 6 -24.80 -23.53 18.82
C TYR A 6 -24.88 -22.55 17.65
N ALA A 7 -24.74 -23.08 16.44
CA ALA A 7 -24.81 -22.29 15.22
C ALA A 7 -25.54 -23.06 14.12
N ASN A 8 -26.15 -22.33 13.19
CA ASN A 8 -26.88 -22.91 12.06
C ASN A 8 -25.99 -23.27 10.86
N PHE A 9 -24.67 -23.17 11.01
CA PHE A 9 -23.69 -23.51 9.97
C PHE A 9 -22.75 -24.61 10.46
N LYS A 10 -22.09 -25.30 9.52
CA LYS A 10 -21.18 -26.40 9.84
C LYS A 10 -19.93 -25.87 10.55
N VAL A 11 -19.82 -26.15 11.85
CA VAL A 11 -18.69 -25.79 12.70
C VAL A 11 -18.59 -26.76 13.88
N SER A 12 -17.39 -26.97 14.41
CA SER A 12 -17.20 -27.78 15.62
C SER A 12 -17.78 -27.05 16.84
N THR A 13 -18.54 -27.76 17.68
CA THR A 13 -19.04 -27.21 18.95
C THR A 13 -17.90 -26.74 19.86
N ALA A 14 -16.77 -27.45 19.84
CA ALA A 14 -15.58 -27.06 20.61
C ALA A 14 -15.02 -25.71 20.13
N ASP A 15 -14.98 -25.49 18.82
CA ASP A 15 -14.52 -24.22 18.23
C ASP A 15 -15.47 -23.06 18.58
N LEU A 16 -16.78 -23.31 18.62
CA LEU A 16 -17.77 -22.30 19.03
C LEU A 16 -17.58 -21.90 20.49
N ILE A 17 -17.42 -22.89 21.38
CA ILE A 17 -17.18 -22.65 22.79
C ILE A 17 -15.87 -21.87 22.96
N PHE A 18 -14.81 -22.25 22.25
CA PHE A 18 -13.54 -21.54 22.31
C PHE A 18 -13.66 -20.10 21.79
N ALA A 19 -14.33 -19.88 20.66
CA ALA A 19 -14.43 -18.54 20.09
C ALA A 19 -15.21 -17.55 20.96
N ILE A 20 -16.23 -18.03 21.70
CA ILE A 20 -17.18 -17.15 22.38
C ILE A 20 -17.08 -17.19 23.91
N SER A 21 -16.56 -18.26 24.50
CA SER A 21 -16.47 -18.41 25.95
C SER A 21 -15.07 -18.09 26.51
N THR A 22 -14.09 -17.79 25.67
CA THR A 22 -12.71 -17.48 26.11
C THR A 22 -12.60 -16.15 26.87
N LYS A 23 -13.48 -15.19 26.57
CA LYS A 23 -13.46 -13.84 27.15
C LYS A 23 -14.78 -13.49 27.85
N PRO A 24 -14.76 -12.56 28.83
CA PRO A 24 -15.97 -12.10 29.49
C PRO A 24 -16.93 -11.40 28.51
N GLU A 25 -18.23 -11.46 28.81
CA GLU A 25 -19.30 -10.94 27.96
C GLU A 25 -19.14 -9.44 27.65
N SER A 26 -18.67 -8.65 28.62
CA SER A 26 -18.45 -7.20 28.46
C SER A 26 -17.34 -6.88 27.47
N GLU A 27 -16.25 -7.64 27.49
CA GLU A 27 -15.11 -7.42 26.58
C GLU A 27 -15.46 -7.88 25.16
N LEU A 28 -16.15 -9.02 25.04
CA LEU A 28 -16.65 -9.47 23.74
C LEU A 28 -17.69 -8.50 23.16
N ALA A 29 -18.52 -7.87 24.00
CA ALA A 29 -19.51 -6.89 23.55
C ALA A 29 -18.86 -5.69 22.86
N GLU A 30 -17.80 -5.18 23.48
CA GLU A 30 -17.01 -4.08 22.94
C GLU A 30 -16.33 -4.47 21.62
N ILE A 31 -15.66 -5.63 21.60
CA ILE A 31 -14.95 -6.14 20.42
C ILE A 31 -15.90 -6.40 19.23
N LEU A 32 -17.04 -7.04 19.50
CA LEU A 32 -18.00 -7.45 18.48
C LEU A 32 -18.94 -6.31 18.08
N GLY A 33 -18.96 -5.18 18.81
CA GLY A 33 -19.90 -4.08 18.61
C GLY A 33 -21.34 -4.48 18.91
N THR A 34 -21.56 -5.28 19.95
CA THR A 34 -22.89 -5.84 20.30
C THR A 34 -23.24 -5.63 21.78
N ASN A 35 -24.46 -5.95 22.17
CA ASN A 35 -24.91 -5.85 23.56
C ASN A 35 -24.41 -7.06 24.39
N PRO A 36 -23.86 -6.89 25.61
CA PRO A 36 -23.47 -8.00 26.48
C PRO A 36 -24.57 -9.05 26.69
N ARG A 37 -25.83 -8.62 26.79
CA ARG A 37 -26.99 -9.52 26.91
C ARG A 37 -27.13 -10.45 25.70
N GLN A 38 -26.79 -9.95 24.51
CA GLN A 38 -26.85 -10.73 23.29
C GLN A 38 -25.75 -11.81 23.27
N ILE A 39 -24.56 -11.48 23.78
CA ILE A 39 -23.48 -12.45 23.93
C ILE A 39 -23.81 -13.51 24.96
N ASN A 40 -24.42 -13.13 26.09
CA ASN A 40 -24.92 -14.09 27.07
C ASN A 40 -25.89 -15.09 26.44
N LYS A 41 -26.84 -14.63 25.60
CA LYS A 41 -27.76 -15.52 24.88
C LYS A 41 -27.03 -16.49 23.96
N TRP A 42 -25.97 -16.05 23.29
CA TRP A 42 -25.15 -16.93 22.44
C TRP A 42 -24.33 -17.93 23.26
N GLN A 43 -23.70 -17.50 24.35
CA GLN A 43 -22.93 -18.35 25.27
C GLN A 43 -23.81 -19.41 25.95
N THR A 44 -25.04 -19.03 26.30
CA THR A 44 -26.01 -19.91 26.92
C THR A 44 -26.80 -20.73 25.90
N GLY A 45 -26.55 -20.59 24.60
CA GLY A 45 -27.27 -21.34 23.57
C GLY A 45 -28.78 -21.05 23.52
N LEU A 46 -29.22 -19.86 23.98
CA LEU A 46 -30.60 -19.40 23.82
C LEU A 46 -30.88 -18.96 22.37
N GLU A 47 -29.87 -18.43 21.70
CA GLU A 47 -29.95 -18.01 20.31
C GLU A 47 -28.76 -18.56 19.51
N PRO A 48 -28.96 -18.89 18.22
CA PRO A 48 -27.88 -19.36 17.37
C PRO A 48 -26.90 -18.23 17.09
N ILE A 49 -25.62 -18.55 17.09
CA ILE A 49 -24.55 -17.61 16.78
C ILE A 49 -24.59 -17.29 15.28
N PRO A 50 -24.70 -16.01 14.88
CA PRO A 50 -24.58 -15.62 13.49
C PRO A 50 -23.19 -15.94 12.94
N ARG A 51 -23.13 -16.34 11.67
CA ARG A 51 -21.86 -16.70 11.03
C ARG A 51 -20.84 -15.57 11.09
N SER A 52 -21.23 -14.33 10.79
CA SER A 52 -20.34 -13.15 10.88
C SER A 52 -19.72 -12.97 12.26
N ILE A 53 -20.54 -13.11 13.31
CA ILE A 53 -20.11 -12.97 14.70
C ILE A 53 -19.10 -14.05 15.08
N TYR A 54 -19.37 -15.31 14.74
CA TYR A 54 -18.43 -16.41 14.99
C TYR A 54 -17.06 -16.14 14.34
N LEU A 55 -17.05 -15.67 13.10
CA LEU A 55 -15.81 -15.43 12.36
C LEU A 55 -15.02 -14.27 12.93
N LEU A 56 -15.72 -13.21 13.34
CA LEU A 56 -15.10 -12.05 13.97
C LEU A 56 -14.56 -12.44 15.35
N ALA A 57 -15.34 -13.15 16.18
CA ALA A 57 -14.88 -13.68 17.46
C ALA A 57 -13.66 -14.59 17.29
N ARG A 58 -13.71 -15.52 16.33
CA ARG A 58 -12.58 -16.40 16.01
C ARG A 58 -11.35 -15.63 15.53
N PHE A 59 -11.54 -14.59 14.73
CA PHE A 59 -10.45 -13.72 14.28
C PHE A 59 -9.79 -13.01 15.46
N TYR A 60 -10.57 -12.52 16.42
CA TYR A 60 -10.01 -11.85 17.61
C TYR A 60 -9.36 -12.82 18.60
N VAL A 61 -9.89 -14.04 18.77
CA VAL A 61 -9.35 -15.02 19.72
C VAL A 61 -8.14 -15.76 19.15
N ASN A 62 -8.19 -16.16 17.87
CA ASN A 62 -7.14 -16.98 17.26
C ASN A 62 -6.18 -16.18 16.39
N GLY A 63 -6.55 -14.96 15.98
CA GLY A 63 -5.80 -14.17 15.00
C GLY A 63 -5.83 -14.76 13.59
N ILE A 64 -6.67 -15.77 13.31
CA ILE A 64 -6.70 -16.50 12.03
C ILE A 64 -7.87 -16.02 11.17
N VAL A 65 -7.58 -15.65 9.92
CA VAL A 65 -8.60 -15.28 8.93
C VAL A 65 -9.01 -16.52 8.12
N PRO A 66 -10.30 -16.92 8.12
CA PRO A 66 -10.72 -18.15 7.45
C PRO A 66 -11.29 -17.96 6.02
N PHE A 67 -11.12 -16.79 5.38
CA PHE A 67 -11.74 -16.49 4.07
C PHE A 67 -10.78 -16.16 2.93
N GLY A 68 -11.05 -16.76 1.76
CA GLY A 68 -10.51 -16.34 0.47
C GLY A 68 -8.98 -16.40 0.38
N GLU A 69 -8.39 -15.42 -0.30
CA GLU A 69 -6.94 -15.22 -0.42
C GLU A 69 -6.25 -14.96 0.93
N TRP A 70 -7.04 -14.64 1.96
CA TRP A 70 -6.59 -14.41 3.33
C TRP A 70 -6.67 -15.65 4.22
N LYS A 71 -7.02 -16.81 3.66
CA LYS A 71 -7.04 -18.07 4.41
C LYS A 71 -5.65 -18.35 5.00
N ASP A 72 -5.62 -18.73 6.28
CA ASP A 72 -4.41 -19.10 7.03
C ASP A 72 -3.46 -17.92 7.31
N TRP A 73 -3.88 -16.68 7.03
CA TRP A 73 -3.17 -15.50 7.51
C TRP A 73 -3.33 -15.38 9.03
N THR A 74 -2.25 -14.95 9.67
CA THR A 74 -2.19 -14.80 11.12
C THR A 74 -1.90 -13.36 11.49
N LEU A 75 -2.55 -12.88 12.54
CA LEU A 75 -2.33 -11.57 13.12
C LEU A 75 -1.58 -11.76 14.44
N ALA A 76 -0.29 -11.44 14.44
CA ALA A 76 0.56 -11.56 15.63
C ALA A 76 1.39 -10.30 15.81
N GLU A 77 1.54 -9.82 17.05
CA GLU A 77 2.42 -8.70 17.40
C GLU A 77 2.17 -7.47 16.49
N GLN A 78 0.89 -7.12 16.29
CA GLN A 78 0.44 -6.03 15.39
C GLN A 78 0.88 -6.19 13.93
N SER A 79 1.24 -7.38 13.46
CA SER A 79 1.66 -7.62 12.09
C SER A 79 0.74 -8.61 11.40
N ILE A 80 0.49 -8.40 10.11
CA ILE A 80 -0.32 -9.30 9.30
C ILE A 80 0.60 -10.26 8.54
N ILE A 81 0.61 -11.53 8.96
CA ILE A 81 1.57 -12.54 8.50
C ILE A 81 0.89 -13.48 7.49
N PRO A 82 1.39 -13.57 6.25
CA PRO A 82 0.86 -14.50 5.27
C PRO A 82 1.19 -15.96 5.62
N PRO A 83 0.38 -16.91 5.15
CA PRO A 83 0.72 -18.32 5.24
C PRO A 83 2.04 -18.56 4.52
N HIS A 84 3.02 -19.12 5.25
CA HIS A 84 4.42 -19.31 4.81
C HIS A 84 5.29 -18.04 4.71
N GLY A 85 4.80 -16.88 5.17
CA GLY A 85 5.55 -15.63 5.20
C GLY A 85 6.56 -15.53 6.34
N ASN A 86 7.63 -14.77 6.13
CA ASN A 86 8.56 -14.41 7.19
C ASN A 86 8.01 -13.20 7.97
N LYS A 87 7.86 -13.34 9.30
CA LYS A 87 7.41 -12.27 10.21
C LYS A 87 8.14 -10.93 9.99
N LYS A 88 9.43 -10.96 9.63
CA LYS A 88 10.24 -9.74 9.44
C LYS A 88 9.88 -8.92 8.21
N ALA A 89 9.22 -9.52 7.22
CA ALA A 89 8.84 -8.87 5.96
C ALA A 89 7.32 -8.58 5.90
N CYS A 90 6.62 -8.77 7.02
CA CYS A 90 5.18 -8.57 7.09
C CYS A 90 4.84 -7.12 7.39
N ALA A 91 3.78 -6.61 6.77
CA ALA A 91 3.28 -5.27 7.04
C ALA A 91 2.73 -5.20 8.47
N ARG A 92 3.12 -4.15 9.19
CA ARG A 92 2.51 -3.82 10.48
C ARG A 92 1.11 -3.27 10.25
N MET A 93 0.22 -3.48 11.22
CA MET A 93 -1.16 -3.02 11.17
C MET A 93 -1.24 -1.49 11.02
N GLU A 94 -0.32 -0.77 11.67
CA GLU A 94 -0.20 0.68 11.51
C GLU A 94 0.13 1.06 10.06
N GLU A 95 1.02 0.33 9.40
CA GLU A 95 1.38 0.57 7.99
C GLU A 95 0.22 0.31 7.03
N VAL A 96 -0.66 -0.64 7.38
CA VAL A 96 -1.87 -0.94 6.61
C VAL A 96 -2.81 0.26 6.58
N LEU A 97 -2.89 1.04 7.67
CA LEU A 97 -3.67 2.28 7.72
C LEU A 97 -3.13 3.34 6.74
N PHE A 98 -1.83 3.30 6.42
CA PHE A 98 -1.17 4.24 5.52
C PHE A 98 -1.14 3.77 4.06
N ILE A 99 -1.78 2.64 3.70
CA ILE A 99 -1.76 2.11 2.33
C ILE A 99 -2.16 3.16 1.28
N ASP A 100 -3.17 3.98 1.58
CA ASP A 100 -3.62 4.99 0.63
C ASP A 100 -2.62 6.15 0.48
N HIS A 101 -1.88 6.47 1.54
CA HIS A 101 -0.76 7.40 1.48
C HIS A 101 0.38 6.83 0.62
N TYR A 102 0.78 5.58 0.88
CA TYR A 102 1.81 4.90 0.08
C TYR A 102 1.45 4.83 -1.40
N ARG A 103 0.18 4.60 -1.74
CA ARG A 103 -0.30 4.61 -3.13
C ARG A 103 -0.13 6.00 -3.77
N LYS A 104 -0.53 7.06 -3.07
CA LYS A 104 -0.38 8.45 -3.56
C LYS A 104 1.09 8.83 -3.73
N ASP A 105 1.93 8.50 -2.75
CA ASP A 105 3.36 8.79 -2.80
C ASP A 105 4.03 8.03 -3.94
N ARG A 106 3.66 6.76 -4.15
CA ARG A 106 4.15 5.97 -5.29
C ARG A 106 3.76 6.59 -6.62
N MET A 107 2.53 7.08 -6.76
CA MET A 107 2.10 7.79 -7.97
C MET A 107 2.90 9.07 -8.18
N LEU A 108 3.11 9.86 -7.12
CA LEU A 108 3.91 11.08 -7.17
C LEU A 108 5.36 10.80 -7.60
N CYS A 109 6.00 9.80 -6.99
CA CYS A 109 7.36 9.37 -7.34
C CYS A 109 7.45 8.97 -8.82
N ASN A 110 6.46 8.22 -9.33
CA ASN A 110 6.41 7.86 -10.75
C ASN A 110 6.26 9.10 -11.65
N SER A 111 5.38 10.03 -11.30
CA SER A 111 5.20 11.29 -12.05
C SER A 111 6.48 12.14 -12.05
N GLN A 112 7.16 12.24 -10.91
CA GLN A 112 8.44 12.94 -10.80
C GLN A 112 9.53 12.28 -11.65
N TYR A 113 9.59 10.95 -11.64
CA TYR A 113 10.52 10.20 -12.48
C TYR A 113 10.31 10.51 -13.97
N THR A 114 9.07 10.47 -14.45
CA THR A 114 8.73 10.81 -15.85
C THR A 114 9.12 12.26 -16.18
N LEU A 115 8.87 13.20 -15.27
CA LEU A 115 9.26 14.60 -15.45
C LEU A 115 10.77 14.74 -15.58
N ILE A 116 11.53 14.12 -14.68
CA ILE A 116 13.01 14.14 -14.71
C ILE A 116 13.52 13.58 -16.04
N GLU A 117 12.96 12.47 -16.50
CA GLU A 117 13.35 11.87 -17.78
C GLU A 117 13.10 12.84 -18.95
N SER A 118 11.96 13.53 -18.95
CA SER A 118 11.63 14.53 -19.99
C SER A 118 12.60 15.73 -19.97
N LEU A 119 12.97 16.23 -18.78
CA LEU A 119 13.90 17.33 -18.62
C LEU A 119 15.32 16.94 -19.05
N ILE A 120 15.75 15.71 -18.77
CA ILE A 120 17.02 15.18 -19.25
C ILE A 120 17.03 15.16 -20.79
N LYS A 121 15.95 14.69 -21.42
CA LYS A 121 15.82 14.68 -22.88
C LYS A 121 15.87 16.10 -23.46
N GLN A 122 15.12 17.04 -22.90
CA GLN A 122 15.10 18.45 -23.34
C GLN A 122 16.48 19.09 -23.18
N ARG A 123 17.14 18.95 -22.02
CA ARG A 123 18.48 19.47 -21.78
C ARG A 123 19.47 18.94 -22.82
N ASN A 124 19.44 17.63 -23.08
CA ASN A 124 20.35 17.02 -24.06
C ASN A 124 20.07 17.52 -25.48
N PHE A 125 18.80 17.70 -25.84
CA PHE A 125 18.40 18.30 -27.11
C PHE A 125 18.97 19.72 -27.27
N TYR A 126 18.74 20.60 -26.29
CA TYR A 126 19.24 21.98 -26.34
C TYR A 126 20.77 22.04 -26.38
N LYS A 127 21.46 21.21 -25.60
CA LYS A 127 22.93 21.13 -25.65
C LYS A 127 23.43 20.78 -27.05
N ASN A 128 22.78 19.83 -27.72
CA ASN A 128 23.13 19.44 -29.07
C ASN A 128 22.82 20.55 -30.09
N GLN A 129 21.67 21.23 -29.94
CA GLN A 129 21.26 22.33 -30.80
C GLN A 129 22.24 23.51 -30.71
N CYS A 130 22.64 23.93 -29.50
CA CYS A 130 23.64 25.00 -29.34
C CYS A 130 24.98 24.63 -30.01
N GLY A 131 25.40 23.36 -29.94
CA GLY A 131 26.60 22.88 -30.62
C GLY A 131 26.49 22.95 -32.15
N LEU A 132 25.32 22.60 -32.69
CA LEU A 132 25.03 22.71 -34.12
C LEU A 132 25.00 24.18 -34.57
N GLU A 133 24.28 25.05 -33.87
CA GLU A 133 24.19 26.47 -34.16
C GLU A 133 25.56 27.16 -34.12
N ALA A 134 26.39 26.84 -33.13
CA ALA A 134 27.77 27.35 -33.08
C ALA A 134 28.60 26.90 -34.29
N LYS A 135 28.48 25.63 -34.69
CA LYS A 135 29.17 25.09 -35.88
C LYS A 135 28.72 25.78 -37.16
N TYR A 136 27.41 25.93 -37.36
CA TYR A 136 26.86 26.61 -38.54
C TYR A 136 27.19 28.10 -38.55
N GLY A 137 27.14 28.77 -37.39
CA GLY A 137 27.54 30.17 -37.25
C GLY A 137 29.01 30.41 -37.63
N LEU A 138 29.91 29.52 -37.20
CA LEU A 138 31.32 29.54 -37.60
C LEU A 138 31.49 29.34 -39.11
N MET A 139 30.76 28.39 -39.71
CA MET A 139 30.79 28.17 -41.17
C MET A 139 30.30 29.39 -41.95
N LEU A 140 29.21 30.03 -41.52
CA LEU A 140 28.73 31.26 -42.13
C LEU A 140 29.77 32.38 -42.01
N ALA A 141 30.36 32.56 -40.83
CA ALA A 141 31.41 33.55 -40.61
C ALA A 141 32.61 33.34 -41.55
N THR A 142 33.03 32.09 -41.80
CA THR A 142 34.12 31.81 -42.76
C THR A 142 33.75 32.19 -44.19
N VAL A 143 32.54 31.86 -44.64
CA VAL A 143 32.09 32.18 -46.01
C VAL A 143 32.00 33.70 -46.24
N PHE A 144 31.45 34.45 -45.28
CA PHE A 144 31.35 35.90 -45.39
C PHE A 144 32.71 36.60 -45.27
N ARG A 145 33.65 36.05 -44.48
CA ARG A 145 35.01 36.58 -44.34
C ARG A 145 35.86 36.43 -45.60
N GLU A 146 35.63 35.38 -46.39
CA GLU A 146 36.30 35.21 -47.69
C GLU A 146 35.77 36.16 -48.76
N LYS A 147 34.48 36.50 -48.70
CA LYS A 147 33.82 37.36 -49.67
C LYS A 147 34.19 38.84 -49.53
N ASP A 148 34.39 39.30 -48.29
CA ASP A 148 34.81 40.67 -47.97
C ASP A 148 36.18 40.62 -47.26
N PRO A 149 37.31 40.60 -48.01
CA PRO A 149 38.62 40.63 -47.38
C PRO A 149 38.77 41.94 -46.59
N PRO A 150 39.41 41.91 -45.40
CA PRO A 150 39.58 43.11 -44.60
C PRO A 150 40.32 44.17 -45.42
N THR A 151 39.67 45.31 -45.64
CA THR A 151 40.30 46.48 -46.24
C THR A 151 41.56 46.78 -45.43
N PRO A 152 42.76 46.80 -46.04
CA PRO A 152 43.97 47.05 -45.28
C PRO A 152 43.84 48.41 -44.61
N MET A 153 43.89 48.42 -43.27
CA MET A 153 43.98 49.67 -42.53
C MET A 153 45.30 50.32 -42.93
N THR A 154 45.22 51.35 -43.77
CA THR A 154 46.32 52.26 -44.03
C THR A 154 46.72 52.89 -42.70
N GLN A 155 47.82 52.42 -42.12
CA GLN A 155 48.51 53.12 -41.04
C GLN A 155 49.03 54.44 -41.62
N SER A 156 48.30 55.53 -41.39
CA SER A 156 48.82 56.88 -41.64
C SER A 156 49.79 57.23 -40.52
N TYR A 157 51.08 57.28 -40.86
CA TYR A 157 52.10 58.01 -40.11
C TYR A 157 51.89 59.52 -40.23
#